data_AF-A0A8S1DFG3-F1
#
_entry.id   AF-A0A8S1DFG3-F1
#
_cell.length_a   1.000
_cell.length_b   1.000
_cell.length_c   1.000
_cell.angle_alpha   90.00
_cell.angle_beta   90.00
_cell.angle_gamma   90.00
#
_symmetry.space_group_name_H-M   'P 1'
#
loop_
_entity.id
_entity.type
_entity.pdbx_description
1 polymer ?
#
loop_
_entity_poly.entity_id
_entity_poly.type
_entity_poly.pdbx_seq_one_letter_code
_entity_poly.pdbx_strand_id
1 'polypeptide(L)'
;MQKLGTYYLDVALRGSRGISTSPIRMNGKSNSLFLKSTRRKKSSHEWLQRQLHDPYVKWARVEQYRCRSAFKLLEIDDKHKILSPGMNVVDCGAAPGSWTQVLVKRCNPAINDPSQPAGSIISLDIQDFLPVEGAHILAKSDITAKETQDAVLNLLQSTDGVDAVVSDMAPSPSGFQEMDHENIVKLSYTALRFSLKTSKVGGTFLTKIWDGRLRLKMEEDLKRYYGRVQVVKPKSSRSDSAEVFLLARDFKGLKA
;
A
#
# COMPACT_ATOMS: atom_id res chain seq x y z
N MET A 1 27.14 -11.41 7.70
CA MET A 1 26.47 -10.10 7.87
C MET A 1 26.36 -9.40 6.52
N GLN A 2 25.27 -9.62 5.79
CA GLN A 2 25.09 -9.14 4.42
C GLN A 2 24.29 -7.83 4.40
N LYS A 3 24.81 -6.85 3.64
CA LYS A 3 24.22 -5.53 3.37
C LYS A 3 22.94 -5.70 2.52
N LEU A 4 21.77 -5.59 3.13
CA LEU A 4 20.45 -5.66 2.47
C LEU A 4 19.79 -4.28 2.21
N GLY A 5 20.47 -3.18 2.53
CA GLY A 5 19.85 -1.84 2.54
C GLY A 5 19.82 -1.06 1.22
N THR A 6 20.40 -1.56 0.12
CA THR A 6 20.61 -0.76 -1.11
C THR A 6 19.73 -1.13 -2.30
N TYR A 7 18.94 -2.20 -2.25
CA TYR A 7 18.25 -2.70 -3.45
C TYR A 7 17.07 -1.83 -3.93
N TYR A 8 16.41 -1.06 -3.06
CA TYR A 8 15.17 -0.36 -3.44
C TYR A 8 15.34 1.03 -4.08
N LEU A 9 16.56 1.58 -4.11
CA LEU A 9 16.85 2.78 -4.92
C LEU A 9 17.18 2.45 -6.38
N ASP A 10 17.61 1.21 -6.67
CA ASP A 10 18.09 0.82 -8.00
C ASP A 10 16.98 0.33 -8.94
N VAL A 11 15.89 -0.23 -8.42
CA VAL A 11 14.78 -0.73 -9.25
C VAL A 11 13.99 0.42 -9.91
N ALA A 12 13.95 1.60 -9.27
CA ALA A 12 13.31 2.78 -9.84
C ALA A 12 14.13 3.48 -10.95
N LEU A 13 15.34 3.01 -11.26
CA LEU A 13 16.26 3.66 -12.22
C LEU A 13 16.56 2.85 -13.48
N ARG A 14 16.06 1.62 -13.63
CA ARG A 14 16.32 0.79 -14.83
C ARG A 14 15.13 0.75 -15.79
N GLY A 15 14.96 1.84 -16.52
CA GLY A 15 14.27 1.83 -17.81
C GLY A 15 15.15 1.17 -18.88
N SER A 16 14.51 0.29 -19.66
CA SER A 16 14.96 -0.43 -20.85
C SER A 16 16.18 0.11 -21.60
N ARG A 17 17.24 -0.72 -21.69
CA ARG A 17 18.00 -1.05 -22.92
C ARG A 17 19.18 -1.98 -22.58
N GLY A 18 19.27 -3.11 -23.29
CA GLY A 18 20.34 -4.09 -23.14
C GLY A 18 21.69 -3.55 -23.60
N ILE A 19 22.77 -3.98 -22.95
CA ILE A 19 24.13 -3.80 -23.43
C ILE A 19 24.91 -5.11 -23.24
N SER A 20 25.43 -5.56 -24.37
CA SER A 20 26.34 -6.68 -24.59
C SER A 20 27.55 -6.67 -23.65
N THR A 21 27.92 -7.83 -23.12
CA THR A 21 29.15 -8.06 -22.36
C THR A 21 30.34 -8.29 -23.30
N SER A 22 31.39 -7.49 -23.17
CA SER A 22 32.73 -7.85 -23.63
C SER A 22 33.76 -7.35 -22.59
N PRO A 23 34.77 -8.16 -22.23
CA PRO A 23 35.69 -7.82 -21.14
C PRO A 23 36.78 -6.86 -21.63
N ILE A 24 36.95 -5.73 -20.95
CA ILE A 24 38.09 -4.82 -21.19
C ILE A 24 39.17 -5.09 -20.12
N ARG A 25 40.38 -5.39 -20.59
CA ARG A 25 41.61 -5.57 -19.81
C ARG A 25 41.91 -4.36 -18.93
N MET A 26 42.28 -4.64 -17.68
CA MET A 26 42.83 -3.64 -16.75
C MET A 26 44.27 -3.30 -17.13
N ASN A 27 44.59 -2.01 -17.24
CA ASN A 27 45.94 -1.50 -17.03
C ASN A 27 45.86 -0.16 -16.29
N GLY A 28 46.65 -0.05 -15.22
CA GLY A 28 46.56 1.02 -14.24
C GLY A 28 47.01 2.38 -14.77
N LYS A 29 46.32 3.41 -14.26
CA LYS A 29 46.87 4.70 -13.81
C LYS A 29 45.74 5.49 -13.14
N SER A 30 46.04 6.04 -11.97
CA SER A 30 45.16 6.85 -11.14
C SER A 30 44.56 8.00 -11.96
N ASN A 31 43.24 8.05 -12.08
CA ASN A 31 42.51 9.21 -12.56
C ASN A 31 41.30 9.44 -11.65
N SER A 32 41.33 10.58 -10.96
CA SER A 32 40.19 11.21 -10.28
C SER A 32 38.93 11.05 -11.15
N LEU A 33 37.99 10.25 -10.68
CA LEU A 33 36.67 10.10 -11.29
C LEU A 33 35.92 11.42 -11.14
N PHE A 34 36.10 12.32 -12.11
CA PHE A 34 35.11 13.34 -12.41
C PHE A 34 33.82 12.60 -12.79
N LEU A 35 32.93 12.41 -11.81
CA LEU A 35 31.54 12.07 -12.04
C LEU A 35 30.98 13.17 -12.93
N LYS A 36 30.82 12.88 -14.23
CA LYS A 36 30.03 13.68 -15.15
C LYS A 36 28.65 13.82 -14.51
N SER A 37 28.39 15.01 -13.94
CA SER A 37 27.10 15.42 -13.42
C SER A 37 26.10 15.36 -14.56
N THR A 38 25.40 14.23 -14.68
CA THR A 38 24.21 14.16 -15.51
C THR A 38 23.21 15.15 -14.91
N ARG A 39 22.84 16.15 -15.70
CA ARG A 39 21.90 17.22 -15.31
C ARG A 39 20.56 16.58 -14.94
N ARG A 40 20.37 16.27 -13.66
CA ARG A 40 19.13 15.70 -13.12
C ARG A 40 18.02 16.74 -13.26
N LYS A 41 16.84 16.31 -13.73
CA LYS A 41 15.66 17.18 -13.83
C LYS A 41 15.35 17.76 -12.43
N LYS A 42 15.04 19.06 -12.35
CA LYS A 42 14.81 19.78 -11.08
C LYS A 42 13.84 19.05 -10.13
N SER A 43 12.79 18.44 -10.67
CA SER A 43 11.80 17.65 -9.93
C SER A 43 12.36 16.39 -9.26
N SER A 44 13.35 15.71 -9.85
CA SER A 44 13.97 14.53 -9.24
C SER A 44 14.96 14.89 -8.13
N HIS A 45 15.59 16.06 -8.23
CA HIS A 45 16.46 16.58 -7.15
C HIS A 45 15.62 17.00 -5.93
N GLU A 46 14.51 17.72 -6.14
CA GLU A 46 13.59 18.10 -5.06
C GLU A 46 12.93 16.89 -4.39
N TRP A 47 12.50 15.87 -5.18
CA TRP A 47 11.97 14.64 -4.60
C TRP A 47 13.00 13.94 -3.71
N LEU A 48 14.27 13.84 -4.15
CA LEU A 48 15.33 13.21 -3.37
C LEU A 48 15.65 13.97 -2.07
N GLN A 49 15.77 15.30 -2.15
CA GLN A 49 15.95 16.15 -0.97
C GLN A 49 14.80 15.99 0.03
N ARG A 50 13.55 15.95 -0.47
CA ARG A 50 12.37 15.68 0.37
C ARG A 50 12.45 14.32 1.08
N GLN A 51 12.88 13.26 0.39
CA GLN A 51 13.02 11.94 1.02
C GLN A 51 14.12 11.90 2.10
N LEU A 52 15.22 12.63 1.91
CA LEU A 52 16.33 12.68 2.87
C LEU A 52 15.95 13.35 4.19
N HIS A 53 15.07 14.36 4.14
CA HIS A 53 14.62 15.13 5.30
C HIS A 53 13.33 14.60 5.95
N ASP A 54 12.77 13.51 5.41
CA ASP A 54 11.52 12.94 5.88
C ASP A 54 11.72 12.11 7.17
N PRO A 55 11.19 12.54 8.35
CA PRO A 55 11.42 11.82 9.61
C PRO A 55 10.87 10.39 9.56
N TYR A 56 9.78 10.17 8.85
CA TYR A 56 9.15 8.84 8.73
C TYR A 56 9.96 7.88 7.86
N VAL A 57 10.82 8.37 6.97
CA VAL A 57 11.78 7.50 6.25
C VAL A 57 12.85 6.98 7.20
N LYS A 58 13.33 7.82 8.12
CA LYS A 58 14.28 7.40 9.16
C LYS A 58 13.61 6.43 10.12
N TRP A 59 12.40 6.75 10.59
CA TRP A 59 11.65 5.87 11.49
C TRP A 59 11.30 4.53 10.84
N ALA A 60 10.95 4.50 9.55
CA ALA A 60 10.68 3.23 8.87
C ALA A 60 11.90 2.30 8.92
N ARG A 61 13.11 2.84 8.77
CA ARG A 61 14.35 2.06 8.90
C ARG A 61 14.58 1.56 10.32
N VAL A 62 14.33 2.41 11.33
CA VAL A 62 14.48 2.05 12.75
C VAL A 62 13.48 0.96 13.14
N GLU A 63 12.21 1.12 12.76
CA GLU A 63 11.11 0.20 13.03
C GLU A 63 11.05 -1.00 12.05
N GLN A 64 12.02 -1.07 11.14
CA GLN A 64 12.16 -2.12 10.11
C GLN A 64 10.92 -2.30 9.21
N TYR A 65 10.18 -1.21 8.98
CA TYR A 65 9.17 -1.15 7.93
C TYR A 65 9.82 -0.89 6.57
N ARG A 66 9.29 -1.54 5.53
CA ARG A 66 9.84 -1.46 4.17
C ARG A 66 9.79 -0.05 3.58
N CYS A 67 8.79 0.73 3.96
CA CYS A 67 8.68 2.14 3.60
C CYS A 67 7.85 2.93 4.60
N ARG A 68 7.92 4.26 4.48
CA ARG A 68 7.27 5.19 5.40
C ARG A 68 5.74 5.15 5.41
N SER A 69 5.09 4.53 4.41
CA SER A 69 3.63 4.48 4.36
C SER A 69 3.03 3.61 5.47
N ALA A 70 3.81 2.72 6.10
CA ALA A 70 3.40 1.97 7.30
C ALA A 70 2.81 2.89 8.38
N PHE A 71 3.41 4.06 8.59
CA PHE A 71 2.96 5.03 9.60
C PHE A 71 1.57 5.60 9.30
N LYS A 72 1.12 5.60 8.03
CA LYS A 72 -0.25 6.02 7.71
C LYS A 72 -1.25 5.06 8.33
N LEU A 73 -1.06 3.76 8.09
CA LEU A 73 -1.95 2.74 8.64
C LEU A 73 -1.84 2.66 10.16
N LEU A 74 -0.63 2.73 10.72
CA LEU A 74 -0.43 2.77 12.18
C LEU A 74 -1.15 3.95 12.82
N GLU A 75 -1.01 5.16 12.29
CA GLU A 75 -1.67 6.35 12.86
C GLU A 75 -3.20 6.30 12.72
N ILE A 76 -3.70 5.78 11.60
CA ILE A 76 -5.14 5.58 11.38
C ILE A 76 -5.67 4.55 12.39
N ASP A 77 -5.00 3.41 12.52
CA ASP A 77 -5.38 2.35 13.45
C ASP A 77 -5.25 2.77 14.91
N ASP A 78 -4.16 3.43 15.30
CA ASP A 78 -3.96 3.88 16.68
C ASP A 78 -5.07 4.86 17.12
N LYS A 79 -5.56 5.70 16.20
CA LYS A 79 -6.63 6.66 16.46
C LYS A 79 -8.04 6.05 16.37
N HIS A 80 -8.27 5.13 15.44
CA HIS A 80 -9.61 4.67 15.10
C HIS A 80 -9.91 3.22 15.48
N LYS A 81 -8.89 2.48 15.94
CA LYS A 81 -8.93 1.08 16.37
C LYS A 81 -9.63 0.19 15.34
N ILE A 82 -9.09 0.18 14.13
CA ILE A 82 -9.71 -0.54 13.00
C ILE A 82 -9.12 -1.94 12.81
N LEU A 83 -8.04 -2.27 13.52
CA LEU A 83 -7.38 -3.57 13.52
C LEU A 83 -7.40 -4.17 14.93
N SER A 84 -7.46 -5.49 15.00
CA SER A 84 -7.45 -6.25 16.25
C SER A 84 -6.93 -7.68 15.98
N PRO A 85 -6.33 -8.34 16.98
CA PRO A 85 -5.92 -9.74 16.86
C PRO A 85 -7.06 -10.64 16.39
N GLY A 86 -6.77 -11.55 15.46
CA GLY A 86 -7.72 -12.51 14.90
C GLY A 86 -8.52 -12.00 13.70
N MET A 87 -8.36 -10.74 13.29
CA MET A 87 -9.09 -10.21 12.13
C MET A 87 -8.57 -10.75 10.80
N ASN A 88 -9.49 -11.05 9.89
CA ASN A 88 -9.18 -11.34 8.49
C ASN A 88 -9.14 -10.04 7.68
N VAL A 89 -8.01 -9.74 7.05
CA VAL A 89 -7.78 -8.46 6.36
C VAL A 89 -7.27 -8.66 4.95
N VAL A 90 -7.87 -7.93 4.00
CA VAL A 90 -7.37 -7.84 2.62
C VAL A 90 -6.68 -6.49 2.39
N ASP A 91 -5.43 -6.53 1.93
CA ASP A 91 -4.58 -5.38 1.63
C ASP A 91 -4.44 -5.19 0.12
N CYS A 92 -5.19 -4.24 -0.44
CA CYS A 92 -5.20 -3.93 -1.86
C CYS A 92 -4.18 -2.83 -2.18
N GLY A 93 -3.23 -3.10 -3.08
CA GLY A 93 -2.14 -2.17 -3.37
C GLY A 93 -1.01 -2.31 -2.35
N ALA A 94 -0.68 -3.57 -2.02
CA ALA A 94 0.18 -3.90 -0.90
C ALA A 94 1.66 -3.55 -1.13
N ALA A 95 2.14 -3.45 -2.38
CA ALA A 95 3.55 -3.24 -2.66
C ALA A 95 4.04 -1.88 -2.08
N PRO A 96 5.18 -1.84 -1.36
CA PRO A 96 6.20 -2.87 -1.24
C PRO A 96 6.02 -3.84 -0.05
N GLY A 97 4.89 -3.83 0.65
CA GLY A 97 4.53 -4.72 1.76
C GLY A 97 4.51 -4.04 3.13
N SER A 98 4.60 -2.72 3.20
CA SER A 98 4.67 -1.99 4.47
C SER A 98 3.37 -2.02 5.27
N TRP A 99 2.22 -1.92 4.58
CA TRP A 99 0.91 -2.08 5.22
C TRP A 99 0.71 -3.53 5.64
N THR A 100 1.07 -4.50 4.78
CA THR A 100 1.09 -5.92 5.12
C THR A 100 1.88 -6.21 6.40
N GLN A 101 3.06 -5.62 6.58
CA GLN A 101 3.84 -5.76 7.82
C GLN A 101 3.08 -5.25 9.06
N VAL A 102 2.35 -4.13 8.93
CA VAL A 102 1.51 -3.61 10.02
C VAL A 102 0.35 -4.55 10.30
N LEU A 103 -0.32 -5.03 9.25
CA LEU A 103 -1.47 -5.93 9.35
C LEU A 103 -1.11 -7.25 10.03
N VAL A 104 -0.01 -7.89 9.66
CA VAL A 104 0.45 -9.12 10.34
C VAL A 104 0.71 -8.86 11.81
N LYS A 105 1.45 -7.79 12.16
CA LYS A 105 1.74 -7.43 13.55
C LYS A 105 0.49 -7.16 14.39
N ARG A 106 -0.57 -6.58 13.80
CA ARG A 106 -1.79 -6.19 14.52
C ARG A 106 -2.85 -7.28 14.57
N CYS A 107 -2.97 -8.08 13.51
CA CYS A 107 -4.08 -9.00 13.31
C CYS A 107 -3.69 -10.47 13.42
N ASN A 108 -2.42 -10.83 13.20
CA ASN A 108 -1.95 -12.22 13.27
C ASN A 108 -0.80 -12.42 14.27
N PRO A 109 -0.97 -12.07 15.57
CA PRO A 109 0.06 -12.30 16.59
C PRO A 109 0.38 -13.78 16.80
N ALA A 110 -0.52 -14.70 16.40
CA ALA A 110 -0.33 -16.14 16.47
C ALA A 110 0.95 -16.64 15.77
N ILE A 111 1.46 -15.89 14.78
CA ILE A 111 2.72 -16.22 14.09
C ILE A 111 3.93 -16.21 15.04
N ASN A 112 3.89 -15.42 16.11
CA ASN A 112 4.96 -15.33 17.11
C ASN A 112 4.60 -16.06 18.41
N ASP A 113 3.31 -16.15 18.75
CA ASP A 113 2.81 -16.78 19.96
C ASP A 113 1.51 -17.55 19.65
N PRO A 114 1.56 -18.88 19.50
CA PRO A 114 0.41 -19.71 19.16
C PRO A 114 -0.77 -19.65 20.15
N SER A 115 -0.58 -19.08 21.35
CA SER A 115 -1.67 -18.87 22.30
C SER A 115 -2.56 -17.65 21.96
N GLN A 116 -2.10 -16.79 21.06
CA GLN A 116 -2.80 -15.58 20.63
C GLN A 116 -3.77 -15.86 19.47
N PRO A 117 -4.80 -14.99 19.26
CA PRO A 117 -5.70 -15.12 18.12
C PRO A 117 -4.97 -15.09 16.77
N ALA A 118 -5.32 -16.02 15.89
CA ALA A 118 -4.82 -16.11 14.53
C ALA A 118 -5.75 -15.36 13.57
N GLY A 119 -5.20 -14.42 12.79
CA GLY A 119 -5.91 -13.70 11.74
C GLY A 119 -5.34 -14.04 10.36
N SER A 120 -6.15 -13.94 9.31
CA SER A 120 -5.69 -14.17 7.95
C SER A 120 -5.41 -12.85 7.22
N ILE A 121 -4.19 -12.67 6.73
CA ILE A 121 -3.80 -11.48 5.97
C ILE A 121 -3.58 -11.89 4.52
N ILE A 122 -4.34 -11.28 3.60
CA ILE A 122 -4.22 -11.51 2.17
C ILE A 122 -3.83 -10.19 1.51
N SER A 123 -2.69 -10.16 0.87
CA SER A 123 -2.12 -8.93 0.30
C SER A 123 -1.89 -9.10 -1.19
N LEU A 124 -2.36 -8.14 -1.97
CA LEU A 124 -2.28 -8.18 -3.42
C LEU A 124 -1.81 -6.86 -4.00
N ASP A 125 -1.05 -6.96 -5.08
CA ASP A 125 -0.58 -5.82 -5.84
C ASP A 125 -0.30 -6.23 -7.29
N ILE A 126 -0.44 -5.29 -8.22
CA ILE A 126 -0.04 -5.47 -9.62
C ILE A 126 1.49 -5.55 -9.77
N GLN A 127 2.24 -5.06 -8.79
CA GLN A 127 3.69 -5.15 -8.69
C GLN A 127 4.11 -6.38 -7.89
N ASP A 128 5.33 -6.83 -8.15
CA ASP A 128 5.99 -7.84 -7.34
C ASP A 128 6.58 -7.21 -6.08
N PHE A 129 6.58 -7.93 -4.96
CA PHE A 129 7.23 -7.50 -3.73
C PHE A 129 7.60 -8.70 -2.86
N LEU A 130 8.61 -8.51 -2.00
CA LEU A 130 9.11 -9.58 -1.16
C LEU A 130 7.99 -10.16 -0.27
N PRO A 131 7.92 -11.47 -0.04
CA PRO A 131 6.93 -12.04 0.86
C PRO A 131 7.01 -11.46 2.27
N VAL A 132 5.88 -11.32 2.95
CA VAL A 132 5.81 -10.96 4.37
C VAL A 132 5.32 -12.20 5.12
N GLU A 133 6.13 -12.69 6.05
CA GLU A 133 5.79 -13.84 6.88
C GLU A 133 4.48 -13.58 7.65
N GLY A 134 3.60 -14.57 7.73
CA GLY A 134 2.27 -14.44 8.32
C GLY A 134 1.19 -13.84 7.41
N ALA A 135 1.49 -13.57 6.14
CA ALA A 135 0.53 -13.12 5.13
C ALA A 135 0.58 -13.97 3.84
N HIS A 136 -0.58 -14.16 3.21
CA HIS A 136 -0.72 -14.70 1.86
C HIS A 136 -0.49 -13.59 0.84
N ILE A 137 0.48 -13.76 -0.06
CA ILE A 137 0.85 -12.74 -1.04
C ILE A 137 0.41 -13.16 -2.45
N LEU A 138 -0.48 -12.37 -3.04
CA LEU A 138 -0.88 -12.46 -4.44
C LEU A 138 -0.16 -11.36 -5.23
N ALA A 139 1.12 -11.58 -5.52
CA ALA A 139 1.92 -10.66 -6.33
C ALA A 139 1.45 -10.64 -7.79
N LYS A 140 1.70 -9.54 -8.51
CA LYS A 140 1.32 -9.35 -9.92
C LYS A 140 -0.16 -9.64 -10.20
N SER A 141 -1.01 -9.31 -9.23
CA SER A 141 -2.44 -9.59 -9.26
C SER A 141 -3.22 -8.28 -9.29
N ASP A 142 -4.09 -8.15 -10.29
CA ASP A 142 -4.98 -7.00 -10.43
C ASP A 142 -6.31 -7.29 -9.73
N ILE A 143 -6.68 -6.47 -8.74
CA ILE A 143 -7.95 -6.60 -8.00
C ILE A 143 -9.19 -6.47 -8.91
N THR A 144 -9.07 -5.85 -10.08
CA THR A 144 -10.16 -5.77 -11.07
C THR A 144 -10.38 -7.10 -11.79
N ALA A 145 -9.36 -7.96 -11.85
CA ALA A 145 -9.42 -9.24 -12.55
C ALA A 145 -10.22 -10.28 -11.74
N LYS A 146 -11.04 -11.08 -12.44
CA LYS A 146 -11.89 -12.08 -11.80
C LYS A 146 -11.05 -13.16 -11.13
N GLU A 147 -9.97 -13.57 -11.78
CA GLU A 147 -9.05 -14.61 -11.33
C GLU A 147 -8.42 -14.23 -9.99
N THR A 148 -8.04 -12.95 -9.83
CA THR A 148 -7.53 -12.42 -8.56
C THR A 148 -8.61 -12.43 -7.48
N GLN A 149 -9.82 -11.98 -7.80
CA GLN A 149 -10.93 -12.00 -6.84
C GLN A 149 -11.26 -13.43 -6.39
N ASP A 150 -11.29 -14.38 -7.33
CA ASP A 150 -11.51 -15.80 -7.06
C ASP A 150 -10.37 -16.38 -6.18
N ALA A 151 -9.12 -16.03 -6.46
CA ALA A 151 -7.98 -16.45 -5.65
C ALA A 151 -8.06 -15.95 -4.21
N VAL A 152 -8.46 -14.69 -4.00
CA VAL A 152 -8.70 -14.15 -2.66
C VAL A 152 -9.86 -14.88 -1.98
N LEU A 153 -10.97 -15.10 -2.70
CA LEU A 153 -12.13 -15.83 -2.16
C LEU A 153 -11.75 -17.26 -1.75
N ASN A 154 -10.93 -17.96 -2.54
CA ASN A 154 -10.45 -19.31 -2.21
C ASN A 154 -9.62 -19.33 -0.92
N LEU A 155 -8.76 -18.33 -0.71
CA LEU A 155 -8.01 -18.16 0.53
C LEU A 155 -8.91 -17.82 1.73
N LEU A 156 -10.10 -17.27 1.48
CA LEU A 156 -11.09 -16.90 2.50
C LEU A 156 -12.15 -17.99 2.74
N GLN A 157 -12.17 -19.11 2.00
CA GLN A 157 -13.23 -20.12 2.12
C GLN A 157 -13.37 -20.73 3.52
N SER A 158 -12.30 -20.73 4.31
CA SER A 158 -12.29 -21.20 5.70
C SER A 158 -12.65 -20.11 6.72
N THR A 159 -13.10 -18.93 6.27
CA THR A 159 -13.36 -17.76 7.11
C THR A 159 -14.82 -17.31 7.03
N ASP A 160 -15.31 -16.64 8.07
CA ASP A 160 -16.64 -16.01 8.11
C ASP A 160 -16.73 -14.70 7.28
N GLY A 161 -15.81 -14.51 6.32
CA GLY A 161 -15.63 -13.28 5.55
C GLY A 161 -14.54 -12.35 6.12
N VAL A 162 -14.45 -11.18 5.50
CA VAL A 162 -13.38 -10.21 5.75
C VAL A 162 -13.81 -9.18 6.79
N ASP A 163 -12.99 -8.99 7.82
CA ASP A 163 -13.20 -7.96 8.83
C ASP A 163 -12.85 -6.56 8.33
N ALA A 164 -11.77 -6.46 7.55
CA ALA A 164 -11.34 -5.19 6.96
C ALA A 164 -10.78 -5.35 5.55
N VAL A 165 -11.16 -4.45 4.65
CA VAL A 165 -10.49 -4.25 3.37
C VAL A 165 -9.80 -2.90 3.42
N VAL A 166 -8.47 -2.89 3.27
CA VAL A 166 -7.65 -1.67 3.29
C VAL A 166 -6.98 -1.46 1.94
N SER A 167 -6.86 -0.21 1.51
CA SER A 167 -6.19 0.12 0.26
C SER A 167 -5.38 1.40 0.29
N ASP A 168 -4.08 1.28 -0.03
CA ASP A 168 -3.17 2.39 -0.34
C ASP A 168 -2.87 2.43 -1.85
N MET A 169 -3.80 1.95 -2.70
CA MET A 169 -3.64 1.98 -4.15
C MET A 169 -3.58 3.42 -4.69
N ALA A 170 -2.74 3.65 -5.69
CA ALA A 170 -2.74 4.87 -6.49
C ALA A 170 -2.48 4.52 -7.96
N PRO A 171 -3.17 5.17 -8.91
CA PRO A 171 -2.85 5.01 -10.32
C PRO A 171 -1.50 5.64 -10.65
N SER A 172 -0.88 5.20 -11.74
CA SER A 172 0.24 5.91 -12.34
C SER A 172 -0.19 7.32 -12.74
N PRO A 173 0.58 8.37 -12.40
CA PRO A 173 0.21 9.74 -12.75
C PRO A 173 0.26 9.92 -14.28
N SER A 174 -0.83 10.42 -14.85
CA SER A 174 -0.92 10.81 -16.26
C SER A 174 -0.31 12.18 -16.52
N GLY A 175 -0.20 13.01 -15.47
CA GLY A 175 0.18 14.42 -15.56
C GLY A 175 -1.00 15.37 -15.72
N PHE A 176 -2.22 14.85 -15.86
CA PHE A 176 -3.46 15.62 -15.91
C PHE A 176 -4.24 15.43 -14.62
N GLN A 177 -4.23 16.45 -13.76
CA GLN A 177 -4.77 16.37 -12.40
C GLN A 177 -6.23 15.88 -12.35
N GLU A 178 -7.08 16.30 -13.28
CA GLU A 178 -8.49 15.85 -13.33
C GLU A 178 -8.61 14.36 -13.65
N MET A 179 -7.83 13.88 -14.62
CA MET A 179 -7.82 12.46 -15.00
C MET A 179 -7.24 11.60 -13.88
N ASP A 180 -6.17 12.08 -13.25
CA ASP A 180 -5.53 11.43 -12.10
C ASP A 180 -6.52 11.31 -10.92
N HIS A 181 -7.26 12.39 -10.64
CA HIS A 181 -8.35 12.40 -9.64
C HIS A 181 -9.46 11.39 -9.96
N GLU A 182 -9.91 11.33 -11.21
CA GLU A 182 -10.91 10.34 -11.61
C GLU A 182 -10.40 8.90 -11.51
N ASN A 183 -9.14 8.67 -11.87
CA ASN A 183 -8.55 7.33 -11.86
C ASN A 183 -8.41 6.79 -10.45
N ILE A 184 -7.97 7.60 -9.48
CA ILE A 184 -7.85 7.14 -8.08
C ILE A 184 -9.22 6.87 -7.46
N VAL A 185 -10.23 7.67 -7.81
CA VAL A 185 -11.61 7.46 -7.37
C VAL A 185 -12.20 6.19 -8.00
N LYS A 186 -11.99 5.95 -9.30
CA LYS A 186 -12.38 4.69 -9.98
C LYS A 186 -11.73 3.47 -9.32
N LEU A 187 -10.45 3.55 -9.00
CA LEU A 187 -9.70 2.49 -8.33
C LEU A 187 -10.24 2.21 -6.92
N SER A 188 -10.58 3.26 -6.18
CA SER A 188 -11.26 3.16 -4.90
C SER A 188 -12.66 2.51 -5.00
N TYR A 189 -13.45 2.79 -6.05
CA TYR A 189 -14.71 2.10 -6.28
C TYR A 189 -14.52 0.61 -6.60
N THR A 190 -13.44 0.23 -7.29
CA THR A 190 -13.10 -1.19 -7.48
C THR A 190 -12.87 -1.88 -6.14
N ALA A 191 -12.07 -1.27 -5.26
CA ALA A 191 -11.83 -1.81 -3.92
C ALA A 191 -13.12 -1.87 -3.08
N LEU A 192 -13.99 -0.85 -3.18
CA LEU A 192 -15.30 -0.86 -2.54
C LEU A 192 -16.17 -2.02 -3.04
N ARG A 193 -16.30 -2.20 -4.37
CA ARG A 193 -17.09 -3.30 -4.93
C ARG A 193 -16.59 -4.67 -4.46
N PHE A 194 -15.28 -4.85 -4.39
CA PHE A 194 -14.70 -6.05 -3.82
C PHE A 194 -15.07 -6.20 -2.34
N SER A 195 -14.88 -5.16 -1.53
CA SER A 195 -15.21 -5.14 -0.11
C SER A 195 -16.68 -5.48 0.15
N LEU A 196 -17.63 -4.94 -0.64
CA LEU A 196 -19.05 -5.24 -0.48
C LEU A 196 -19.39 -6.73 -0.70
N LYS A 197 -18.60 -7.45 -1.50
CA LYS A 197 -18.80 -8.88 -1.77
C LYS A 197 -18.19 -9.79 -0.70
N THR A 198 -17.14 -9.33 -0.02
CA THR A 198 -16.31 -10.18 0.85
C THR A 198 -16.39 -9.83 2.33
N SER A 199 -16.82 -8.60 2.67
CA SER A 199 -16.84 -8.13 4.05
C SER A 199 -18.02 -8.71 4.81
N LYS A 200 -17.80 -9.09 6.07
CA LYS A 200 -18.88 -9.44 6.99
C LYS A 200 -19.60 -8.20 7.51
N VAL A 201 -20.83 -8.38 8.00
CA VAL A 201 -21.56 -7.30 8.70
C VAL A 201 -20.71 -6.78 9.87
N GLY A 202 -20.63 -5.46 10.00
CA GLY A 202 -19.73 -4.80 10.95
C GLY A 202 -18.33 -4.51 10.39
N GLY A 203 -17.99 -5.02 9.21
CA GLY A 203 -16.68 -4.86 8.59
C GLY A 203 -16.28 -3.41 8.30
N THR A 204 -14.99 -3.21 8.09
CA THR A 204 -14.35 -1.91 7.82
C THR A 204 -13.80 -1.83 6.40
N PHE A 205 -13.95 -0.68 5.77
CA PHE A 205 -13.31 -0.35 4.51
C PHE A 205 -12.50 0.93 4.66
N LEU A 206 -11.21 0.85 4.32
CA LEU A 206 -10.29 1.99 4.32
C LEU A 206 -9.70 2.13 2.93
N THR A 207 -9.81 3.30 2.31
CA THR A 207 -9.22 3.52 0.98
C THR A 207 -8.61 4.90 0.84
N LYS A 208 -7.46 4.96 0.16
CA LYS A 208 -6.82 6.21 -0.23
C LYS A 208 -7.58 6.87 -1.39
N ILE A 209 -7.73 8.17 -1.31
CA ILE A 209 -8.13 9.03 -2.42
C ILE A 209 -7.26 10.29 -2.45
N TRP A 210 -7.34 11.04 -3.54
CA TRP A 210 -6.94 12.45 -3.54
C TRP A 210 -8.17 13.31 -3.31
N ASP A 211 -8.05 14.28 -2.42
CA ASP A 211 -9.11 15.25 -2.15
C ASP A 211 -9.39 16.07 -3.42
N GLY A 212 -10.67 16.18 -3.77
CA GLY A 212 -11.11 16.75 -5.04
C GLY A 212 -12.59 16.55 -5.30
N ARG A 213 -13.04 16.92 -6.50
CA ARG A 213 -14.47 17.10 -6.86
C ARG A 213 -15.38 15.89 -6.60
N LEU A 214 -14.84 14.68 -6.64
CA LEU A 214 -15.61 13.44 -6.47
C LEU A 214 -15.58 12.86 -5.05
N ARG A 215 -14.81 13.46 -4.11
CA ARG A 215 -14.69 12.93 -2.75
C ARG A 215 -16.06 12.85 -2.06
N LEU A 216 -16.82 13.95 -2.05
CA LEU A 216 -18.11 14.01 -1.37
C LEU A 216 -19.10 12.98 -1.91
N LYS A 217 -19.16 12.81 -3.24
CA LYS A 217 -19.99 11.78 -3.88
C LYS A 217 -19.59 10.37 -3.42
N MET A 218 -18.29 10.09 -3.34
CA MET A 218 -17.82 8.78 -2.88
C MET A 218 -18.12 8.55 -1.40
N GLU A 219 -18.03 9.59 -0.55
CA GLU A 219 -18.46 9.51 0.86
C GLU A 219 -19.96 9.21 0.98
N GLU A 220 -20.79 9.85 0.18
CA GLU A 220 -22.23 9.59 0.12
C GLU A 220 -22.52 8.15 -0.32
N ASP A 221 -21.79 7.65 -1.32
CA ASP A 221 -21.91 6.26 -1.76
C ASP A 221 -21.53 5.27 -0.66
N LEU A 222 -20.45 5.54 0.07
CA LEU A 222 -20.06 4.71 1.22
C LEU A 222 -21.13 4.71 2.32
N LYS A 223 -21.78 5.84 2.60
CA LYS A 223 -22.84 5.94 3.63
C LYS A 223 -24.06 5.07 3.31
N ARG A 224 -24.29 4.70 2.03
CA ARG A 224 -25.34 3.75 1.66
C ARG A 224 -25.08 2.37 2.28
N TYR A 225 -23.81 1.94 2.30
CA TYR A 225 -23.40 0.59 2.71
C TYR A 225 -22.82 0.50 4.13
N TYR A 226 -22.32 1.60 4.67
CA TYR A 226 -21.62 1.65 5.96
C TYR A 226 -22.34 2.57 6.96
N GLY A 227 -22.29 2.23 8.25
CA GLY A 227 -22.91 2.99 9.33
C GLY A 227 -22.19 4.31 9.62
N ARG A 228 -20.86 4.33 9.52
CA ARG A 228 -20.03 5.52 9.78
C ARG A 228 -19.03 5.71 8.66
N VAL A 229 -18.94 6.92 8.11
CA VAL A 229 -17.96 7.30 7.08
C VAL A 229 -17.31 8.61 7.47
N GLN A 230 -15.99 8.66 7.44
CA GLN A 230 -15.21 9.86 7.76
C GLN A 230 -13.94 9.97 6.91
N VAL A 231 -13.52 11.21 6.66
CA VAL A 231 -12.23 11.50 6.04
C VAL A 231 -11.14 11.50 7.12
N VAL A 232 -10.03 10.83 6.85
CA VAL A 232 -8.87 10.74 7.74
C VAL A 232 -7.62 11.19 6.99
N LYS A 233 -6.90 12.16 7.57
CA LYS A 233 -5.57 12.57 7.10
C LYS A 233 -4.54 12.22 8.18
N PRO A 234 -3.74 11.16 8.01
CA PRO A 234 -2.70 10.80 8.97
C PRO A 234 -1.60 11.87 8.99
N LYS A 235 -0.91 12.04 10.13
CA LYS A 235 0.18 13.01 10.31
C LYS A 235 1.39 12.67 9.44
N SER A 236 1.54 11.40 9.10
CA SER A 236 2.52 10.88 8.16
C SER A 236 2.15 11.15 6.71
N SER A 237 0.91 11.52 6.39
CA SER A 237 0.61 12.10 5.08
C SER A 237 1.12 13.53 5.03
N ARG A 238 1.80 13.91 3.93
CA ARG A 238 2.40 15.24 3.83
C ARG A 238 1.29 16.30 3.75
N SER A 239 1.53 17.45 4.37
CA SER A 239 0.56 18.55 4.42
C SER A 239 0.24 19.13 3.05
N ASP A 240 1.20 19.10 2.12
CA ASP A 240 1.08 19.56 0.73
C ASP A 240 0.48 18.49 -0.21
N SER A 241 0.24 17.27 0.28
CA SER A 241 -0.41 16.22 -0.50
C SER A 241 -1.92 16.36 -0.43
N ALA A 242 -2.59 16.21 -1.58
CA ALA A 242 -4.04 16.02 -1.66
C ALA A 242 -4.50 14.66 -1.07
N GLU A 243 -3.57 13.79 -0.67
CA GLU A 243 -3.89 12.49 -0.09
C GLU A 243 -4.72 12.59 1.20
N VAL A 244 -5.83 11.88 1.19
CA VAL A 244 -6.69 11.59 2.35
C VAL A 244 -7.19 10.15 2.26
N PHE A 245 -7.68 9.61 3.36
CA PHE A 245 -8.29 8.29 3.42
C PHE A 245 -9.77 8.41 3.75
N LEU A 246 -10.62 7.65 3.07
CA LEU A 246 -11.99 7.45 3.47
C LEU A 246 -12.06 6.20 4.35
N LEU A 247 -12.43 6.38 5.62
CA LEU A 247 -12.68 5.30 6.56
C LEU A 247 -14.18 5.08 6.70
N ALA A 248 -14.65 3.94 6.22
CA ALA A 248 -16.02 3.47 6.34
C ALA A 248 -16.10 2.27 7.30
N ARG A 249 -17.00 2.32 8.28
CA ARG A 249 -17.14 1.32 9.34
C ARG A 249 -18.59 0.88 9.48
N ASP A 250 -18.76 -0.26 10.13
CA ASP A 250 -20.05 -0.89 10.39
C ASP A 250 -20.77 -1.21 9.07
N PHE A 251 -20.16 -2.09 8.26
CA PHE A 251 -20.80 -2.58 7.04
C PHE A 251 -22.20 -3.14 7.35
N LYS A 252 -23.22 -2.65 6.66
CA LYS A 252 -24.64 -2.97 6.92
C LYS A 252 -25.08 -4.31 6.35
N GLY A 253 -24.24 -4.96 5.54
CA GLY A 253 -24.62 -6.06 4.67
C GLY A 253 -25.28 -5.57 3.38
N LEU A 254 -25.23 -6.38 2.34
CA LEU A 254 -26.04 -6.17 1.14
C LEU A 254 -27.46 -6.63 1.48
N LYS A 255 -28.43 -5.71 1.45
CA LYS A 255 -29.84 -6.12 1.46
C LYS A 255 -30.07 -6.97 0.20
N ALA A 256 -30.47 -8.21 0.39
CA ALA A 256 -30.96 -9.08 -0.67
C ALA A 256 -32.22 -8.50 -1.31
#